data_AF-A0A501WWF1-F1
#
_entry.id   AF-A0A501WWF1-F1
#
_cell.length_a   1.000
_cell.length_b   1.000
_cell.length_c   1.000
_cell.angle_alpha   90.00
_cell.angle_beta   90.00
_cell.angle_gamma   90.00
#
_symmetry.space_group_name_H-M   'P 1'
#
loop_
_entity.id
_entity.type
_entity.pdbx_description
1 polymer ?
#
loop_
_entity_poly.entity_id
_entity_poly.type
_entity_poly.pdbx_seq_one_letter_code
_entity_poly.pdbx_strand_id
1 'polypeptide(L)'
;MNQTTAISTQTAPAPAKAPVKAGGAIAAFAPQTIEEAFRLSQALAGAGDMVPKAFQNRPEMIMAAIMKGSEVGLAPMQALAHIAVVNGRPSLWGDAIPGLVMRAGHHVDVEISGEGEKMVATATLTRGDNGRVIVRTFSMADAKRAGLAGKQGPWQQYPARMLSMRARSFAVRDGAPDALMGLELTEEVQDYGPDRARDVTPATPRRGGVIYRDEPAPQPADEIIEHNADGEVVEGAPTPEQIEAAMAAAKAEAERQARDEDEG
;
A
#
# COMPACT_ATOMS: atom_id res chain seq x y z
N MET A 1 33.05 -16.97 68.09
CA MET A 1 33.19 -15.85 67.14
C MET A 1 32.98 -16.41 65.74
N ASN A 2 31.75 -16.37 65.22
CA ASN A 2 31.44 -16.75 63.83
C ASN A 2 30.97 -15.49 63.11
N GLN A 3 31.74 -15.03 62.13
CA GLN A 3 31.34 -13.90 61.28
C GLN A 3 30.58 -14.45 60.07
N THR A 4 29.31 -14.05 59.97
CA THR A 4 28.43 -14.28 58.82
C THR A 4 28.71 -13.21 57.78
N THR A 5 29.27 -13.60 56.63
CA THR A 5 29.44 -12.71 55.47
C THR A 5 28.11 -12.62 54.71
N ALA A 6 27.48 -11.45 54.73
CA ALA A 6 26.29 -11.16 53.93
C ALA A 6 26.69 -10.78 52.49
N ILE A 7 26.12 -11.48 51.51
CA ILE A 7 26.23 -11.17 50.08
C ILE A 7 25.26 -10.03 49.78
N SER A 8 25.78 -8.89 49.35
CA SER A 8 24.97 -7.73 48.94
C SER A 8 24.53 -7.91 47.48
N THR A 9 23.25 -8.16 47.26
CA THR A 9 22.61 -8.16 45.93
C THR A 9 22.45 -6.72 45.47
N GLN A 10 23.30 -6.30 44.53
CA GLN A 10 23.19 -4.99 43.88
C GLN A 10 22.17 -5.08 42.74
N THR A 11 20.94 -4.63 42.98
CA THR A 11 19.89 -4.49 41.97
C THR A 11 20.23 -3.31 41.07
N ALA A 12 20.53 -3.57 39.79
CA ALA A 12 20.71 -2.52 38.79
C ALA A 12 19.37 -1.79 38.54
N PRO A 13 19.33 -0.44 38.52
CA PRO A 13 18.10 0.29 38.25
C PRO A 13 17.71 0.17 36.76
N ALA A 14 16.42 -0.05 36.51
CA ALA A 14 15.86 -0.10 35.15
C ALA A 14 16.09 1.23 34.41
N PRO A 15 16.31 1.21 33.07
CA PRO A 15 16.56 2.43 32.32
C PRO A 15 15.33 3.34 32.36
N ALA A 16 15.53 4.58 32.83
CA ALA A 16 14.49 5.58 32.91
C ALA A 16 13.97 5.94 31.51
N LYS A 17 12.66 5.86 31.31
CA LYS A 17 11.99 6.24 30.05
C LYS A 17 12.21 7.73 29.80
N ALA A 18 12.80 8.08 28.65
CA ALA A 18 13.09 9.47 28.30
C ALA A 18 11.78 10.29 28.19
N PRO A 19 11.73 11.51 28.77
CA PRO A 19 10.54 12.35 28.69
C PRO A 19 10.38 12.93 27.28
N VAL A 20 9.20 12.76 26.70
CA VAL A 20 8.84 13.36 25.41
C VAL A 20 8.67 14.87 25.61
N LYS A 21 9.59 15.67 25.04
CA LYS A 21 9.46 17.13 24.99
C LYS A 21 8.52 17.50 23.84
N ALA A 22 7.32 17.99 24.16
CA ALA A 22 6.41 18.58 23.18
C ALA A 22 6.90 19.99 22.80
N GLY A 23 7.00 20.31 21.49
CA GLY A 23 7.23 21.69 21.03
C GLY A 23 8.13 21.90 19.79
N GLY A 24 8.63 20.86 19.14
CA GLY A 24 9.24 20.96 17.80
C GLY A 24 8.32 20.39 16.73
N ALA A 25 8.58 20.64 15.43
CA ALA A 25 8.04 19.79 14.36
C ALA A 25 8.26 18.35 14.82
N ILE A 26 7.18 17.59 15.02
CA ILE A 26 7.26 16.28 15.66
C ILE A 26 8.23 15.47 14.81
N ALA A 27 9.45 15.30 15.29
CA ALA A 27 10.40 14.38 14.68
C ALA A 27 9.64 13.06 14.66
N ALA A 28 9.40 12.54 13.44
CA ALA A 28 8.68 11.29 13.28
C ALA A 28 9.28 10.31 14.29
N PHE A 29 8.44 9.76 15.17
CA PHE A 29 8.89 8.78 16.15
C PHE A 29 9.46 7.61 15.36
N ALA A 30 10.78 7.57 15.22
CA ALA A 30 11.49 6.70 14.30
C ALA A 30 12.60 5.97 15.09
N PRO A 31 12.60 4.63 15.08
CA PRO A 31 13.60 3.85 15.80
C PRO A 31 15.00 4.17 15.25
N GLN A 32 15.97 4.35 16.14
CA GLN A 32 17.37 4.62 15.80
C GLN A 32 18.21 3.34 15.75
N THR A 33 17.73 2.28 16.40
CA THR A 33 18.40 0.98 16.43
C THR A 33 17.48 -0.12 15.93
N ILE A 34 18.09 -1.21 15.45
CA ILE A 34 17.39 -2.44 15.06
C ILE A 34 16.54 -2.98 16.23
N GLU A 35 17.07 -2.92 17.46
CA GLU A 35 16.35 -3.39 18.64
C GLU A 35 15.12 -2.52 18.96
N GLU A 36 15.25 -1.19 18.86
CA GLU A 36 14.11 -0.27 19.00
C GLU A 36 13.06 -0.53 17.93
N ALA A 37 13.49 -0.76 16.68
CA ALA A 37 12.59 -1.10 15.57
C ALA A 37 11.84 -2.40 15.87
N PHE A 38 12.52 -3.44 16.34
CA PHE A 38 11.89 -4.71 16.68
C PHE A 38 10.91 -4.58 17.86
N ARG A 39 11.26 -3.83 18.91
CA ARG A 39 10.36 -3.57 20.04
C ARG A 39 9.14 -2.76 19.62
N LEU A 40 9.32 -1.75 18.77
CA LEU A 40 8.22 -0.99 18.18
C LEU A 40 7.31 -1.92 17.37
N SER A 41 7.88 -2.78 16.53
CA SER A 41 7.13 -3.71 15.72
C SER A 41 6.33 -4.72 16.54
N GLN A 42 6.89 -5.23 17.64
CA GLN A 42 6.16 -6.07 18.60
C GLN A 42 4.99 -5.32 19.24
N ALA A 43 5.19 -4.07 19.63
CA ALA A 43 4.12 -3.26 20.20
C ALA A 43 3.00 -2.99 19.18
N LEU A 44 3.36 -2.71 17.92
CA LEU A 44 2.42 -2.45 16.84
C LEU A 44 1.67 -3.71 16.39
N ALA A 45 2.30 -4.89 16.45
CA ALA A 45 1.65 -6.15 16.09
C ALA A 45 0.39 -6.43 16.92
N GLY A 46 0.34 -5.95 18.17
CA GLY A 46 -0.80 -6.05 19.08
C GLY A 46 -1.71 -4.82 19.14
N ALA A 47 -1.48 -3.80 18.30
CA ALA A 47 -2.22 -2.53 18.34
C ALA A 47 -3.63 -2.59 17.71
N GLY A 48 -4.08 -3.78 17.28
CA GLY A 48 -5.40 -4.01 16.71
C GLY A 48 -5.61 -3.24 15.39
N ASP A 49 -6.78 -2.62 15.26
CA ASP A 49 -7.26 -2.00 14.01
C ASP A 49 -6.46 -0.76 13.57
N MET A 50 -5.59 -0.22 14.43
CA MET A 50 -4.69 0.88 14.07
C MET A 50 -3.55 0.43 13.14
N VAL A 51 -3.37 -0.88 12.97
CA VAL A 51 -2.39 -1.49 12.07
C VAL A 51 -3.15 -2.32 11.04
N PRO A 52 -2.83 -2.21 9.74
CA PRO A 52 -3.51 -3.00 8.71
C PRO A 52 -3.47 -4.49 9.03
N LYS A 53 -4.53 -5.24 8.71
CA LYS A 53 -4.64 -6.66 9.13
C LYS A 53 -3.46 -7.52 8.66
N ALA A 54 -2.84 -7.18 7.52
CA ALA A 54 -1.68 -7.87 6.96
C ALA A 54 -0.42 -7.70 7.81
N PHE A 55 -0.43 -6.80 8.79
CA PHE A 55 0.67 -6.57 9.70
C PHE A 55 0.32 -7.01 11.13
N GLN A 56 -0.96 -7.21 11.45
CA GLN A 56 -1.39 -7.66 12.77
C GLN A 56 -0.79 -9.02 13.12
N ASN A 57 -0.31 -9.16 14.36
CA ASN A 57 0.37 -10.36 14.85
C ASN A 57 1.62 -10.78 14.04
N ARG A 58 2.16 -9.91 13.16
CA ARG A 58 3.35 -10.17 12.33
C ARG A 58 4.44 -9.11 12.55
N PRO A 59 5.13 -9.10 13.70
CA PRO A 59 6.12 -8.07 14.03
C PRO A 59 7.31 -8.04 13.06
N GLU A 60 7.71 -9.16 12.48
CA GLU A 60 8.79 -9.23 11.49
C GLU A 60 8.41 -8.50 10.20
N MET A 61 7.15 -8.67 9.76
CA MET A 61 6.60 -7.97 8.58
C MET A 61 6.48 -6.46 8.84
N ILE A 62 6.04 -6.06 10.04
CA ILE A 62 5.99 -4.66 10.45
C ILE A 62 7.39 -4.04 10.42
N MET A 63 8.38 -4.75 10.97
CA MET A 63 9.76 -4.27 10.99
C MET A 63 10.30 -4.08 9.57
N ALA A 64 10.10 -5.07 8.70
CA ALA A 64 10.51 -5.00 7.31
C ALA A 64 9.83 -3.82 6.57
N ALA A 65 8.53 -3.61 6.79
CA ALA A 65 7.80 -2.48 6.20
C ALA A 65 8.31 -1.13 6.71
N ILE A 66 8.58 -0.99 8.00
CA ILE A 66 9.14 0.23 8.59
C ILE A 66 10.54 0.52 8.02
N MET A 67 11.39 -0.49 7.95
CA MET A 67 12.73 -0.34 7.37
C MET A 67 12.65 0.04 5.90
N LYS A 68 11.76 -0.59 5.12
CA LYS A 68 11.62 -0.25 3.71
C LYS A 68 11.03 1.14 3.50
N GLY A 69 10.04 1.52 4.30
CA GLY A 69 9.45 2.86 4.26
C GLY A 69 10.43 3.95 4.68
N SER A 70 11.34 3.67 5.61
CA SER A 70 12.33 4.66 6.04
C SER A 70 13.35 4.99 4.94
N GLU A 71 13.64 4.05 4.03
CA GLU A 71 14.48 4.29 2.85
C GLU A 71 13.91 5.39 1.93
N VAL A 72 12.58 5.44 1.80
CA VAL A 72 11.88 6.50 1.04
C VAL A 72 11.42 7.67 1.92
N GLY A 73 11.86 7.72 3.18
CA GLY A 73 11.60 8.83 4.08
C GLY A 73 10.20 8.84 4.72
N LEU A 74 9.50 7.69 4.72
CA LEU A 74 8.24 7.52 5.45
C LEU A 74 8.51 7.27 6.94
N ALA A 75 7.69 7.90 7.79
CA ALA A 75 7.63 7.57 9.22
C ALA A 75 7.05 6.16 9.44
N PRO A 76 7.29 5.49 10.58
CA PRO A 76 6.84 4.11 10.79
C PRO A 76 5.35 3.85 10.52
N MET A 77 4.46 4.71 11.03
CA MET A 77 3.02 4.56 10.78
C MET A 77 2.65 4.84 9.31
N GLN A 78 3.35 5.77 8.65
CA GLN A 78 3.16 6.03 7.23
C GLN A 78 3.66 4.87 6.38
N ALA A 79 4.74 4.22 6.78
CA ALA A 79 5.25 3.01 6.13
C ALA A 79 4.22 1.89 6.19
N LEU A 80 3.57 1.66 7.34
CA LEU A 80 2.53 0.63 7.45
C LEU A 80 1.29 0.95 6.61
N ALA A 81 0.91 2.22 6.48
CA ALA A 81 -0.22 2.61 5.64
C ALA A 81 0.08 2.49 4.13
N HIS A 82 1.33 2.73 3.71
CA HIS A 82 1.67 2.92 2.30
C HIS A 82 2.56 1.85 1.68
N ILE A 83 3.23 1.01 2.48
CA ILE A 83 3.99 -0.14 1.97
C ILE A 83 3.07 -1.37 1.93
N ALA A 84 2.94 -1.96 0.75
CA ALA A 84 2.29 -3.25 0.56
C ALA A 84 3.32 -4.31 0.18
N VAL A 85 3.00 -5.58 0.43
CA VAL A 85 3.79 -6.70 -0.10
C VAL A 85 2.89 -7.45 -1.06
N VAL A 86 3.22 -7.41 -2.34
CA VAL A 86 2.47 -8.10 -3.40
C VAL A 86 3.39 -9.14 -4.01
N ASN A 87 3.00 -10.41 -3.97
CA ASN A 87 3.79 -11.52 -4.52
C ASN A 87 5.24 -11.56 -3.99
N GLY A 88 5.42 -11.29 -2.69
CA GLY A 88 6.74 -11.24 -2.05
C GLY A 88 7.60 -10.02 -2.41
N ARG A 89 7.04 -9.04 -3.15
CA ARG A 89 7.70 -7.78 -3.51
C ARG A 89 7.15 -6.64 -2.66
N PRO A 90 7.98 -5.89 -1.90
CA PRO A 90 7.53 -4.64 -1.31
C PRO A 90 7.24 -3.62 -2.41
N SER A 91 6.07 -3.01 -2.35
CA SER A 91 5.57 -1.98 -3.26
C SER A 91 4.98 -0.81 -2.47
N LEU A 92 4.80 0.32 -3.14
CA LEU A 92 4.27 1.55 -2.55
C LEU A 92 2.88 1.84 -3.12
N TRP A 93 1.90 2.14 -2.26
CA TRP A 93 0.59 2.63 -2.71
C TRP A 93 0.71 4.00 -3.40
N GLY A 94 0.00 4.17 -4.52
CA GLY A 94 0.12 5.34 -5.37
C GLY A 94 -0.30 6.67 -4.72
N ASP A 95 -0.99 6.64 -3.59
CA ASP A 95 -1.38 7.83 -2.83
C ASP A 95 -0.24 8.45 -2.03
N ALA A 96 0.83 7.69 -1.73
CA ALA A 96 2.02 8.24 -1.08
C ALA A 96 2.87 9.10 -2.03
N ILE A 97 2.72 8.91 -3.35
CA ILE A 97 3.55 9.57 -4.36
C ILE A 97 3.58 11.10 -4.22
N PRO A 98 2.45 11.82 -4.21
CA PRO A 98 2.50 13.28 -4.24
C PRO A 98 3.28 13.83 -3.05
N GLY A 99 3.08 13.26 -1.86
CA GLY A 99 3.80 13.66 -0.66
C GLY A 99 5.31 13.39 -0.75
N LEU A 100 5.71 12.23 -1.27
CA LEU A 100 7.12 11.88 -1.47
C LEU A 100 7.81 12.79 -2.50
N VAL A 101 7.15 13.00 -3.64
CA VAL A 101 7.65 13.84 -4.74
C VAL A 101 7.78 15.29 -4.28
N MET A 102 6.77 15.83 -3.61
CA MET A 102 6.82 17.18 -3.04
C MET A 102 7.92 17.33 -1.99
N ARG A 103 8.09 16.35 -1.11
CA ARG A 103 9.17 16.34 -0.11
C ARG A 103 10.55 16.29 -0.75
N ALA A 104 10.70 15.58 -1.87
CA ALA A 104 11.94 15.56 -2.66
C ALA A 104 12.18 16.87 -3.43
N GLY A 105 11.28 17.86 -3.33
CA GLY A 105 11.39 19.13 -4.03
C GLY A 105 11.01 19.02 -5.51
N HIS A 106 10.14 18.08 -5.86
CA HIS A 106 9.62 17.90 -7.21
C HIS A 106 8.12 18.16 -7.24
N HIS A 107 7.55 18.40 -8.41
CA HIS A 107 6.14 18.67 -8.57
C HIS A 107 5.52 17.71 -9.58
N VAL A 108 4.35 17.16 -9.28
CA VAL A 108 3.61 16.30 -10.20
C VAL A 108 2.16 16.76 -10.29
N ASP A 109 1.73 17.08 -11.50
CA ASP A 109 0.36 17.42 -11.82
C ASP A 109 -0.24 16.35 -12.71
N VAL A 110 -1.56 16.18 -12.61
CA VAL A 110 -2.31 15.25 -13.46
C VAL A 110 -3.56 15.95 -13.96
N GLU A 111 -3.72 15.96 -15.27
CA GLU A 111 -4.89 16.49 -15.95
C GLU A 111 -5.60 15.37 -16.69
N ILE A 112 -6.93 15.38 -16.64
CA ILE A 112 -7.77 14.45 -17.41
C ILE A 112 -8.41 15.23 -18.54
N SER A 113 -8.35 14.66 -19.73
CA SER A 113 -9.02 15.17 -20.92
C SER A 113 -9.93 14.10 -21.53
N GLY A 114 -10.97 14.56 -22.22
CA GLY A 114 -11.97 13.68 -22.83
C GLY A 114 -12.94 13.04 -21.83
N GLU A 115 -13.87 12.24 -22.36
CA GLU A 115 -14.95 11.64 -21.59
C GLU A 115 -15.14 10.16 -21.95
N GLY A 116 -15.58 9.37 -20.97
CA GLY A 116 -15.83 7.95 -21.10
C GLY A 116 -14.67 7.20 -21.76
N GLU A 117 -14.94 6.59 -22.90
CA GLU A 117 -14.00 5.76 -23.66
C GLU A 117 -12.83 6.52 -24.30
N LYS A 118 -12.97 7.84 -24.45
CA LYS A 118 -11.93 8.71 -25.02
C LYS A 118 -11.11 9.42 -23.94
N MET A 119 -11.28 9.03 -22.67
CA MET A 119 -10.59 9.65 -21.56
C MET A 119 -9.09 9.35 -21.60
N VAL A 120 -8.29 10.39 -21.40
CA VAL A 120 -6.83 10.34 -21.32
C VAL A 120 -6.37 11.15 -20.13
N ALA A 121 -5.63 10.52 -19.22
CA ALA A 121 -4.92 11.21 -18.15
C ALA A 121 -3.50 11.55 -18.63
N THR A 122 -3.07 12.79 -18.39
CA THR A 122 -1.72 13.28 -18.66
C THR A 122 -1.10 13.72 -17.35
N ALA A 123 0.01 13.10 -16.97
CA ALA A 123 0.79 13.48 -15.81
C ALA A 123 2.05 14.21 -16.23
N THR A 124 2.31 15.34 -15.61
CA THR A 124 3.48 16.19 -15.83
C THR A 124 4.27 16.26 -14.54
N LEU A 125 5.44 15.64 -14.52
CA LEU A 125 6.42 15.80 -13.45
C LEU A 125 7.43 16.88 -13.83
N THR A 126 7.63 17.84 -12.95
CA THR A 126 8.73 18.80 -13.03
C THR A 126 9.71 18.54 -11.89
N ARG A 127 10.96 18.21 -12.23
CA ARG A 127 12.01 18.09 -11.22
C ARG A 127 12.47 19.46 -10.75
N GLY A 128 12.52 19.69 -9.44
CA GLY A 128 13.02 20.96 -8.88
C GLY A 128 14.54 21.12 -8.86
N ASP A 129 15.31 20.06 -9.09
CA ASP A 129 16.79 20.13 -9.08
C ASP A 129 17.35 20.70 -10.39
N ASN A 130 16.79 20.31 -11.54
CA ASN A 130 17.27 20.67 -12.87
C ASN A 130 16.17 21.22 -13.81
N GLY A 131 14.93 21.33 -13.33
CA GLY A 131 13.80 21.81 -14.13
C GLY A 131 13.34 20.84 -15.23
N ARG A 132 13.85 19.61 -15.27
CA ARG A 132 13.47 18.63 -16.29
C ARG A 132 12.00 18.30 -16.15
N VAL A 133 11.28 18.40 -17.26
CA VAL A 133 9.86 18.05 -17.37
C VAL A 133 9.72 16.67 -18.00
N ILE A 134 8.94 15.80 -17.35
CA ILE A 134 8.60 14.46 -17.82
C ILE A 134 7.09 14.39 -17.92
N VAL A 135 6.59 14.11 -19.13
CA VAL A 135 5.16 13.95 -19.40
C VAL A 135 4.87 12.51 -19.75
N ARG A 136 3.86 11.92 -19.11
CA ARG A 136 3.35 10.59 -19.41
C ARG A 136 1.84 10.60 -19.49
N THR A 137 1.30 9.79 -20.38
CA THR A 137 -0.14 9.69 -20.61
C THR A 137 -0.61 8.27 -20.44
N PHE A 138 -1.84 8.10 -19.98
CA PHE A 138 -2.51 6.81 -19.96
C PHE A 138 -3.99 6.98 -20.32
N SER A 139 -4.47 6.23 -21.30
CA SER A 139 -5.84 6.34 -21.83
C SER A 139 -6.71 5.14 -21.44
N MET A 140 -8.04 5.28 -21.58
CA MET A 140 -8.95 4.14 -21.47
C MET A 140 -8.67 3.06 -22.52
N ALA A 141 -8.18 3.43 -23.70
CA ALA A 141 -7.75 2.47 -24.71
C ALA A 141 -6.54 1.65 -24.24
N ASP A 142 -5.59 2.28 -23.54
CA ASP A 142 -4.47 1.58 -22.91
C ASP A 142 -4.94 0.66 -21.79
N ALA A 143 -5.84 1.14 -20.92
CA ALA A 143 -6.43 0.35 -19.84
C ALA A 143 -7.15 -0.90 -20.35
N LYS A 144 -7.88 -0.79 -21.46
CA LYS A 144 -8.54 -1.93 -22.12
C LYS A 144 -7.54 -2.91 -22.70
N ARG A 145 -6.51 -2.42 -23.41
CA ARG A 145 -5.44 -3.24 -23.96
C ARG A 145 -4.65 -3.98 -22.88
N ALA A 146 -4.48 -3.36 -21.72
CA ALA A 146 -3.85 -3.97 -20.55
C ALA A 146 -4.80 -4.88 -19.74
N GLY A 147 -6.06 -5.04 -20.16
CA GLY A 147 -7.05 -5.88 -19.47
C GLY A 147 -7.50 -5.33 -18.10
N LEU A 148 -7.24 -4.06 -17.81
CA LEU A 148 -7.54 -3.43 -16.53
C LEU A 148 -9.00 -2.98 -16.44
N ALA A 149 -9.52 -2.43 -17.54
CA ALA A 149 -10.89 -1.90 -17.61
C ALA A 149 -11.98 -2.97 -17.37
N GLY A 150 -11.66 -4.26 -17.57
CA GLY A 150 -12.58 -5.36 -17.34
C GLY A 150 -12.46 -6.02 -15.95
N LYS A 151 -11.46 -5.64 -15.13
CA LYS A 151 -11.32 -6.18 -13.77
C LYS A 151 -12.44 -5.60 -12.90
N GLN A 152 -13.08 -6.45 -12.09
CA GLN A 152 -14.00 -5.95 -11.08
C GLN A 152 -13.25 -5.06 -10.08
N GLY A 153 -13.88 -3.95 -9.67
CA GLY A 153 -13.30 -3.00 -8.72
C GLY A 153 -13.05 -1.60 -9.28
N PRO A 154 -12.03 -0.87 -8.78
CA PRO A 154 -11.87 0.58 -8.98
C PRO A 154 -11.77 1.03 -10.45
N TRP A 155 -11.31 0.16 -11.35
CA TRP A 155 -11.24 0.47 -12.79
C TRP A 155 -12.62 0.66 -13.43
N GLN A 156 -13.66 -0.01 -12.92
CA GLN A 156 -15.03 0.15 -13.40
C GLN A 156 -15.77 1.27 -12.66
N GLN A 157 -15.57 1.36 -11.34
CA GLN A 157 -16.27 2.32 -10.48
C GLN A 157 -15.69 3.74 -10.60
N TYR A 158 -14.36 3.86 -10.70
CA TYR A 158 -13.63 5.13 -10.67
C TYR A 158 -12.55 5.22 -11.76
N PRO A 159 -12.90 5.06 -13.05
CA PRO A 159 -11.92 4.99 -14.15
C PRO A 159 -11.03 6.24 -14.24
N ALA A 160 -11.59 7.44 -14.05
CA ALA A 160 -10.86 8.70 -14.07
C ALA A 160 -9.73 8.74 -13.02
N ARG A 161 -10.01 8.26 -11.80
CA ARG A 161 -9.02 8.17 -10.71
C ARG A 161 -7.92 7.17 -11.07
N MET A 162 -8.29 6.00 -11.59
CA MET A 162 -7.35 4.95 -11.97
C MET A 162 -6.42 5.38 -13.11
N LEU A 163 -6.94 6.04 -14.14
CA LEU A 163 -6.12 6.62 -15.21
C LEU A 163 -5.14 7.66 -14.65
N SER A 164 -5.61 8.52 -13.75
CA SER A 164 -4.77 9.55 -13.12
C SER A 164 -3.62 8.95 -12.32
N MET A 165 -3.93 7.93 -11.52
CA MET A 165 -2.92 7.21 -10.74
C MET A 165 -1.90 6.53 -11.65
N ARG A 166 -2.35 5.96 -12.78
CA ARG A 166 -1.48 5.29 -13.76
C ARG A 166 -0.59 6.25 -14.54
N ALA A 167 -1.12 7.38 -14.99
CA ALA A 167 -0.31 8.40 -15.65
C ALA A 167 0.74 8.96 -14.68
N ARG A 168 0.33 9.24 -13.43
CA ARG A 168 1.21 9.74 -12.36
C ARG A 168 2.34 8.78 -12.05
N SER A 169 2.03 7.49 -11.92
CA SER A 169 3.01 6.47 -11.58
C SER A 169 4.12 6.40 -12.62
N PHE A 170 3.78 6.41 -13.91
CA PHE A 170 4.75 6.43 -15.00
C PHE A 170 5.59 7.70 -15.01
N ALA A 171 4.99 8.87 -14.83
CA ALA A 171 5.72 10.13 -14.81
C ALA A 171 6.75 10.17 -13.67
N VAL A 172 6.37 9.69 -12.49
CA VAL A 172 7.23 9.71 -11.29
C VAL A 172 8.31 8.63 -11.37
N ARG A 173 8.01 7.41 -11.84
CA ARG A 173 9.03 6.37 -12.03
C ARG A 173 10.11 6.80 -13.02
N ASP A 174 9.72 7.43 -14.12
CA ASP A 174 10.66 7.86 -15.16
C ASP A 174 11.41 9.14 -14.78
N GLY A 175 10.74 10.03 -14.05
CA GLY A 175 11.22 11.39 -13.82
C GLY A 175 11.76 11.67 -12.43
N ALA A 176 11.35 10.91 -11.41
CA ALA A 176 11.82 10.99 -10.03
C ALA A 176 12.11 9.60 -9.42
N PRO A 177 12.93 8.75 -10.07
CA PRO A 177 13.29 7.43 -9.52
C PRO A 177 14.06 7.52 -8.19
N ASP A 178 14.74 8.65 -7.96
CA ASP A 178 15.40 9.02 -6.72
C ASP A 178 14.40 9.27 -5.57
N ALA A 179 13.20 9.76 -5.83
CA ALA A 179 12.18 9.89 -4.77
C ALA A 179 11.61 8.52 -4.37
N LEU A 180 11.56 7.56 -5.30
CA LEU A 180 10.99 6.22 -5.06
C LEU A 180 12.01 5.18 -4.58
N MET A 181 13.32 5.45 -4.70
CA MET A 181 14.38 4.50 -4.35
C MET A 181 14.18 3.10 -4.97
N GLY A 182 13.67 3.06 -6.20
CA GLY A 182 13.41 1.82 -6.94
C GLY A 182 12.18 1.03 -6.49
N LEU A 183 11.33 1.58 -5.59
CA LEU A 183 10.04 0.98 -5.28
C LEU A 183 9.09 1.08 -6.47
N GLU A 184 8.42 -0.04 -6.75
CA GLU A 184 7.32 -0.10 -7.69
C GLU A 184 6.00 0.25 -7.01
N LEU A 185 5.01 0.63 -7.80
CA LEU A 185 3.70 0.94 -7.28
C LEU A 185 2.83 -0.30 -7.15
N THR A 186 2.12 -0.40 -6.04
CA THR A 186 1.27 -1.55 -5.71
C THR A 186 0.26 -1.81 -6.82
N GLU A 187 -0.37 -0.76 -7.34
CA GLU A 187 -1.36 -0.83 -8.41
C GLU A 187 -0.77 -1.25 -9.75
N GLU A 188 0.54 -1.09 -9.96
CA GLU A 188 1.25 -1.63 -11.13
C GLU A 188 1.62 -3.09 -10.89
N VAL A 189 2.18 -3.42 -9.72
CA VAL A 189 2.61 -4.78 -9.35
C VAL A 189 1.44 -5.77 -9.37
N GLN A 190 0.24 -5.31 -8.98
CA GLN A 190 -0.98 -6.11 -9.02
C GLN A 190 -1.43 -6.46 -10.46
N ASP A 191 -0.89 -5.82 -11.50
CA ASP A 191 -1.33 -6.07 -12.86
C ASP A 191 -0.65 -7.25 -13.54
N TYR A 192 0.62 -7.54 -13.21
CA TYR A 192 1.37 -8.61 -13.87
C TYR A 192 1.29 -9.97 -13.17
N GLY A 193 0.46 -10.12 -12.13
CA GLY A 193 0.28 -11.39 -11.41
C GLY A 193 1.56 -11.83 -10.66
N PRO A 194 1.53 -13.00 -10.01
CA PRO A 194 2.70 -13.52 -9.30
C PRO A 194 3.88 -13.69 -10.26
N ASP A 195 5.04 -13.19 -9.81
CA ASP A 195 6.30 -13.28 -10.53
C ASP A 195 6.58 -14.75 -10.84
N ARG A 196 6.38 -15.15 -12.11
CA ARG A 196 6.77 -16.49 -12.58
C ARG A 196 8.28 -16.53 -12.79
N ALA A 197 9.04 -15.97 -11.86
CA ALA A 197 10.48 -16.08 -11.83
C ALA A 197 10.81 -17.57 -11.96
N ARG A 198 11.45 -17.93 -13.08
CA ARG A 198 11.82 -19.30 -13.36
C ARG A 198 12.71 -19.73 -12.19
N ASP A 199 12.29 -20.75 -11.46
CA ASP A 199 13.16 -21.38 -10.46
C ASP A 199 14.41 -21.89 -11.18
N VAL A 200 15.50 -21.14 -11.02
CA VAL A 200 16.82 -21.44 -11.57
C VAL A 200 17.71 -22.12 -10.54
N THR A 201 17.15 -22.58 -9.41
CA THR A 201 17.87 -23.39 -8.45
C THR A 201 18.38 -24.65 -9.18
N PRO A 202 19.70 -24.83 -9.33
CA PRO A 202 20.22 -26.02 -9.99
C PRO A 202 19.73 -27.24 -9.21
N ALA A 203 19.03 -28.15 -9.90
CA ALA A 203 18.46 -29.33 -9.29
C ALA A 203 19.56 -30.08 -8.53
N THR A 204 19.43 -30.16 -7.21
CA THR A 204 20.34 -30.94 -6.37
C THR A 204 20.39 -32.36 -6.92
N PRO A 205 21.58 -32.92 -7.21
CA PRO A 205 21.66 -34.30 -7.68
C PRO A 205 21.05 -35.20 -6.60
N ARG A 206 19.95 -35.88 -6.96
CA ARG A 206 19.25 -36.79 -6.06
C ARG A 206 20.18 -37.93 -5.66
N ARG A 207 20.88 -37.79 -4.54
CA ARG A 207 21.43 -38.95 -3.82
C ARG A 207 20.27 -39.62 -3.10
N GLY A 208 20.00 -40.86 -3.48
CA GLY A 208 18.92 -41.67 -2.92
C GLY A 208 18.95 -41.64 -1.40
N GLY A 209 17.89 -41.11 -0.80
CA GLY A 209 17.68 -41.01 0.63
C GLY A 209 16.22 -40.66 0.88
N VAL A 210 15.56 -41.52 1.66
CA VAL A 210 14.22 -41.48 2.26
C VAL A 210 13.35 -40.26 1.91
N ILE A 211 12.19 -40.53 1.30
CA ILE A 211 11.12 -39.55 1.08
C ILE A 211 10.49 -39.24 2.45
N TYR A 212 10.89 -38.14 3.08
CA TYR A 212 9.98 -37.44 3.97
C TYR A 212 8.94 -36.77 3.07
N ARG A 213 7.65 -37.08 3.26
CA ARG A 213 6.58 -36.31 2.64
C ARG A 213 6.55 -34.97 3.39
N ASP A 214 7.28 -33.99 2.89
CA ASP A 214 7.08 -32.61 3.30
C ASP A 214 5.65 -32.26 2.86
N GLU A 215 4.74 -32.11 3.83
CA GLU A 215 3.56 -31.30 3.59
C GLU A 215 4.06 -29.91 3.18
N PRO A 216 3.53 -29.34 2.08
CA PRO A 216 3.91 -27.99 1.70
C PRO A 216 3.61 -27.08 2.87
N ALA A 217 4.63 -26.38 3.37
CA ALA A 217 4.46 -25.34 4.35
C ALA A 217 3.33 -24.42 3.87
N PRO A 218 2.36 -24.06 4.73
CA PRO A 218 1.26 -23.20 4.33
C PRO A 218 1.84 -21.93 3.74
N GLN A 219 1.60 -21.71 2.45
CA GLN A 219 1.90 -20.44 1.81
C GLN A 219 1.14 -19.38 2.64
N PRO A 220 1.78 -18.29 3.08
CA PRO A 220 1.03 -17.22 3.71
C PRO A 220 -0.04 -16.81 2.71
N ALA A 221 -1.32 -16.95 3.12
CA ALA A 221 -2.43 -16.52 2.29
C ALA A 221 -2.15 -15.06 1.91
N ASP A 222 -2.12 -14.79 0.61
CA ASP A 222 -2.05 -13.44 0.07
C ASP A 222 -3.34 -12.71 0.48
N GLU A 223 -3.33 -12.15 1.69
CA GLU A 223 -4.43 -11.35 2.20
C GLU A 223 -4.34 -9.98 1.54
N ILE A 224 -5.05 -9.85 0.41
CA ILE A 224 -5.32 -8.57 -0.23
C ILE A 224 -6.23 -7.81 0.73
N ILE A 225 -5.66 -6.85 1.47
CA ILE A 225 -6.44 -5.90 2.23
C ILE A 225 -6.56 -4.65 1.39
N GLU A 226 -7.66 -4.58 0.65
CA GLU A 226 -8.20 -3.29 0.24
C GLU A 226 -8.51 -2.50 1.51
N HIS A 227 -7.83 -1.36 1.70
CA HIS A 227 -8.29 -0.37 2.67
C HIS A 227 -9.50 0.33 2.08
N ASN A 228 -10.65 -0.33 2.17
CA ASN A 228 -11.91 0.39 2.14
C ASN A 228 -12.10 0.94 3.55
N ALA A 229 -12.02 2.26 3.67
CA ALA A 229 -12.67 2.93 4.79
C ALA A 229 -14.13 2.44 4.79
N ASP A 230 -14.64 2.10 5.97
CA ASP A 230 -16.00 1.62 6.26
C ASP A 230 -16.02 0.14 6.65
N GLY A 231 -15.61 -0.12 7.89
CA GLY A 231 -15.77 -1.41 8.56
C GLY A 231 -17.23 -1.66 8.92
N GLU A 232 -17.98 -2.26 8.01
CA GLU A 232 -19.18 -3.03 8.34
C GLU A 232 -19.33 -4.18 7.34
N VAL A 233 -19.23 -5.43 7.83
CA VAL A 233 -19.56 -6.62 7.03
C VAL A 233 -21.08 -6.74 7.02
N VAL A 234 -21.72 -6.23 5.98
CA VAL A 234 -23.13 -6.54 5.70
C VAL A 234 -23.17 -7.81 4.88
N GLU A 235 -23.61 -8.90 5.51
CA GLU A 235 -23.84 -10.18 4.87
C GLU A 235 -24.92 -10.04 3.80
N GLY A 236 -24.58 -10.31 2.54
CA GLY A 236 -25.51 -10.30 1.40
C GLY A 236 -25.28 -9.15 0.41
N ALA A 237 -24.19 -9.20 -0.35
CA ALA A 237 -24.04 -8.34 -1.52
C ALA A 237 -25.16 -8.65 -2.54
N PRO A 238 -25.90 -7.64 -3.04
CA PRO A 238 -26.97 -7.87 -4.01
C PRO A 238 -26.39 -8.47 -5.29
N THR A 239 -27.10 -9.46 -5.84
CA THR A 239 -26.71 -10.07 -7.11
C THR A 239 -26.74 -9.02 -8.24
N PRO A 240 -26.01 -9.23 -9.35
CA PRO A 240 -26.04 -8.31 -10.49
C PRO A 240 -27.46 -7.98 -10.98
N GLU A 241 -28.38 -8.95 -10.93
CA GLU A 241 -29.80 -8.75 -11.26
C GLU A 241 -30.52 -7.84 -10.26
N GLN A 242 -30.17 -7.91 -8.97
CA GLN A 242 -30.74 -7.04 -7.93
C GLN A 242 -30.23 -5.60 -8.05
N ILE A 243 -28.97 -5.42 -8.47
CA ILE A 243 -28.39 -4.10 -8.74
C ILE A 243 -29.06 -3.49 -9.98
N GLU A 244 -29.24 -4.26 -11.05
CA GLU A 244 -29.90 -3.81 -12.28
C GLU A 244 -31.38 -3.43 -12.02
N ALA A 245 -32.10 -4.24 -11.23
CA ALA A 245 -33.47 -3.94 -10.84
C ALA A 245 -33.58 -2.67 -9.97
N ALA A 246 -32.66 -2.45 -9.04
CA ALA A 246 -32.63 -1.25 -8.21
C ALA A 246 -32.32 0.01 -9.03
N MET A 247 -31.39 -0.07 -9.98
CA MET A 247 -31.07 1.03 -10.89
C MET A 247 -32.24 1.36 -11.83
N ALA A 248 -32.96 0.34 -12.31
CA ALA A 248 -34.16 0.54 -13.14
C ALA A 248 -35.31 1.20 -12.34
N ALA A 249 -35.51 0.80 -11.08
CA ALA A 249 -36.51 1.40 -10.20
C ALA A 249 -36.19 2.86 -9.88
N ALA A 250 -34.93 3.17 -9.54
CA ALA A 250 -34.49 4.54 -9.26
C ALA A 250 -34.64 5.46 -10.49
N LYS A 251 -34.36 4.93 -11.69
CA LYS A 251 -34.59 5.67 -12.94
C LYS A 251 -36.07 5.96 -13.18
N ALA A 252 -36.95 4.98 -12.94
CA ALA A 252 -38.38 5.15 -13.10
C ALA A 252 -38.98 6.13 -12.08
N GLU A 253 -38.41 6.21 -10.87
CA GLU A 253 -38.83 7.16 -9.84
C GLU A 253 -38.36 8.59 -10.15
N ALA A 254 -37.13 8.76 -10.64
CA ALA A 254 -36.63 10.03 -11.13
C ALA A 254 -37.43 10.56 -12.34
N GLU A 255 -37.84 9.68 -13.25
CA GLU A 255 -38.70 10.05 -14.39
C GLU A 255 -40.13 10.43 -13.98
N ARG A 256 -40.62 9.92 -12.84
CA ARG A 256 -41.92 10.32 -12.26
C ARG A 256 -41.82 11.67 -11.56
N GLN A 257 -40.78 11.86 -10.73
CA GLN A 257 -40.53 13.14 -10.05
C GLN A 257 -40.31 14.27 -11.07
N ALA A 258 -39.62 14.01 -12.18
CA ALA A 258 -39.44 14.99 -13.25
C ALA A 258 -40.73 15.30 -14.04
N ARG A 259 -41.74 14.41 -14.03
CA ARG A 259 -43.07 14.69 -14.62
C ARG A 259 -43.96 15.46 -13.66
N ASP A 260 -43.88 15.16 -12.37
CA ASP A 260 -44.66 15.84 -11.34
C ASP A 260 -44.17 17.29 -11.12
N GLU A 261 -42.91 17.59 -11.45
CA GLU A 261 -42.34 18.95 -11.45
C GLU A 261 -42.71 19.79 -12.70
N ASP A 262 -43.18 19.16 -13.79
CA ASP A 262 -43.55 19.84 -15.06
C ASP A 262 -45.06 20.12 -15.16
N GLU A 263 -45.88 19.56 -14.24
CA GLU A 263 -47.33 19.79 -14.14
C GLU A 263 -47.77 20.68 -12.95
N GLY A 264 -46.82 21.26 -12.20
CA GLY A 264 -47.05 22.20 -11.08
C GLY A 264 -46.73 23.66 -11.41
#